data_AF-A0A250WQB7-F1
#
_entry.id   AF-A0A250WQB7-F1
#
_cell.length_a   1.000
_cell.length_b   1.000
_cell.length_c   1.000
_cell.angle_alpha   90.00
_cell.angle_beta   90.00
_cell.angle_gamma   90.00
#
_symmetry.space_group_name_H-M   'P 1'
#
loop_
_entity.id
_entity.type
_entity.pdbx_description
1 polymer ?
#
loop_
_entity_poly.entity_id
_entity_poly.type
_entity_poly.pdbx_seq_one_letter_code
_entity_poly.pdbx_strand_id
1 'polypeptide(L)'
;MSISNQMNRSDTKSERILQVANNLAVYTFLIGALPFTALFLSQYGYLDGLYYYTLGVPSKEHRIYYSGLFAIIIVNIVIASFITHAFSEPVEVEKKKKQ
;
A
#
# COMPACT_ATOMS: atom_id res chain seq x y z
N MET A 1 6.16 10.41 42.58
CA MET A 1 5.20 9.70 41.70
C MET A 1 5.16 10.27 40.27
N SER A 2 6.29 10.78 39.73
CA SER A 2 6.35 11.52 38.45
C SER A 2 7.16 10.81 37.35
N ILE A 3 8.08 9.93 37.74
CA ILE A 3 9.04 9.29 36.83
C ILE A 3 8.39 8.15 36.02
N SER A 4 7.47 7.38 36.62
CA SER A 4 6.76 6.30 35.93
C SER A 4 5.85 6.78 34.80
N ASN A 5 5.25 7.97 34.94
CA ASN A 5 4.40 8.58 33.91
C ASN A 5 5.20 9.14 32.73
N GLN A 6 6.45 9.57 32.96
CA GLN A 6 7.35 10.03 31.90
C GLN A 6 7.89 8.85 31.08
N MET A 7 8.25 7.75 31.75
CA MET A 7 8.80 6.54 31.13
C MET A 7 7.77 5.83 30.23
N ASN A 8 6.52 5.71 30.68
CA ASN A 8 5.45 5.11 29.86
C ASN A 8 5.11 5.94 28.60
N ARG A 9 5.40 7.25 28.62
CA ARG A 9 5.09 8.19 27.53
C ARG A 9 6.19 8.28 26.47
N SER A 10 7.44 7.96 26.83
CA SER A 10 8.53 7.85 25.85
C SER A 10 8.39 6.58 25.01
N ASP A 11 8.07 5.45 25.66
CA ASP A 11 7.98 4.15 25.00
C ASP A 11 6.83 4.08 24.00
N THR A 12 5.69 4.69 24.35
CA THR A 12 4.54 4.80 23.43
C THR A 12 4.81 5.73 22.24
N LYS A 13 5.66 6.76 22.39
CA LYS A 13 6.05 7.61 21.24
C LYS A 13 7.00 6.88 20.31
N SER A 14 8.00 6.18 20.84
CA SER A 14 8.96 5.42 20.03
C SER A 14 8.29 4.28 19.27
N GLU A 15 7.37 3.54 19.88
CA GLU A 15 6.57 2.52 19.19
C GLU A 15 5.74 3.09 18.03
N ARG A 16 5.08 4.24 18.23
CA ARG A 16 4.30 4.89 17.16
C ARG A 16 5.20 5.39 16.03
N ILE A 17 6.36 5.96 16.34
CA ILE A 17 7.32 6.40 15.32
C ILE A 17 7.84 5.20 14.52
N LEU A 18 8.15 4.09 15.19
CA LEU A 18 8.62 2.87 14.53
C LEU A 18 7.52 2.28 13.63
N GLN A 19 6.26 2.29 14.08
CA GLN A 19 5.12 1.82 13.28
C GLN A 19 4.90 2.69 12.04
N VAL A 20 4.96 4.02 12.19
CA VAL A 20 4.85 4.95 11.05
C VAL A 20 6.00 4.76 10.07
N ALA A 21 7.24 4.61 10.56
CA ALA A 21 8.41 4.37 9.73
C ALA A 21 8.30 3.05 8.96
N ASN A 22 7.84 1.98 9.62
CA ASN A 22 7.63 0.69 8.99
C ASN A 22 6.54 0.76 7.90
N ASN A 23 5.40 1.40 8.20
CA ASN A 23 4.34 1.59 7.21
C ASN A 23 4.86 2.40 6.02
N LEU A 24 5.57 3.50 6.25
CA LEU A 24 6.14 4.30 5.19
C LEU A 24 7.12 3.49 4.32
N ALA A 25 7.96 2.67 4.93
CA ALA A 25 8.88 1.79 4.21
C ALA A 25 8.13 0.79 3.33
N VAL A 26 7.08 0.15 3.86
CA VAL A 26 6.23 -0.79 3.11
C VAL A 26 5.55 -0.09 1.92
N TYR A 27 4.92 1.06 2.13
CA TYR A 27 4.26 1.77 1.04
C TYR A 27 5.25 2.30 0.00
N THR A 28 6.42 2.78 0.42
CA THR A 28 7.50 3.18 -0.51
C THR A 28 7.95 2.00 -1.36
N PHE A 29 8.15 0.83 -0.74
CA PHE A 29 8.50 -0.38 -1.46
C PHE A 29 7.39 -0.80 -2.43
N LEU A 30 6.13 -0.77 -2.01
CA LEU A 30 4.98 -1.13 -2.86
C LEU A 30 4.83 -0.20 -4.06
N ILE A 31 5.00 1.12 -3.89
CA ILE A 31 4.94 2.11 -4.97
C ILE A 31 6.04 1.85 -6.01
N GLY A 32 7.22 1.38 -5.60
CA GLY A 32 8.29 1.00 -6.52
C GLY A 32 8.07 -0.38 -7.13
N ALA A 33 7.87 -1.41 -6.31
CA ALA A 33 7.87 -2.80 -6.73
C ALA A 33 6.64 -3.16 -7.58
N LEU A 34 5.45 -2.64 -7.26
CA LEU A 34 4.23 -3.03 -7.97
C LEU A 34 4.21 -2.57 -9.45
N PRO A 35 4.61 -1.34 -9.81
CA PRO A 35 4.73 -0.93 -11.20
C PRO A 35 5.78 -1.74 -11.97
N PHE A 36 6.94 -1.99 -11.37
CA PHE A 36 8.00 -2.77 -12.00
C PHE A 36 7.57 -4.23 -12.23
N THR A 37 6.91 -4.85 -11.26
CA THR A 37 6.38 -6.21 -11.41
C THR A 37 5.25 -6.26 -12.44
N ALA A 38 4.33 -5.30 -12.46
CA ALA A 38 3.28 -5.21 -13.47
C ALA A 38 3.85 -5.07 -14.89
N LEU A 39 4.85 -4.19 -15.08
CA LEU A 39 5.56 -4.05 -16.36
C LEU A 39 6.26 -5.34 -16.77
N PHE A 40 6.97 -5.98 -15.85
CA PHE A 40 7.65 -7.25 -16.10
C PHE A 40 6.65 -8.34 -16.50
N LEU A 41 5.62 -8.58 -15.69
CA LEU A 41 4.56 -9.57 -15.98
C LEU A 41 3.89 -9.30 -17.34
N SER A 42 3.69 -8.03 -17.66
CA SER A 42 3.12 -7.63 -18.94
C SER A 42 4.01 -7.98 -20.13
N GLN A 43 5.32 -7.77 -19.99
CA GLN A 43 6.27 -8.05 -21.07
C GLN A 43 6.33 -9.55 -21.40
N TYR A 44 6.18 -10.41 -20.41
CA TYR A 44 6.08 -11.87 -20.61
C TYR A 44 4.66 -12.35 -20.97
N GLY A 45 3.68 -11.44 -21.04
CA GLY A 45 2.31 -11.77 -21.44
C GLY A 45 1.44 -12.40 -20.37
N TYR A 46 1.87 -12.42 -19.11
CA TYR A 46 1.04 -12.92 -18.00
C TYR A 46 -0.22 -12.06 -17.80
N LEU A 47 -0.19 -10.79 -18.23
CA LEU A 47 -1.33 -9.89 -18.18
C LEU A 47 -2.19 -9.91 -19.46
N ASP A 48 -1.85 -10.73 -20.47
CA ASP A 48 -2.63 -10.78 -21.72
C ASP A 48 -4.07 -11.21 -21.52
N GLY A 49 -4.32 -12.17 -20.63
CA GLY A 49 -5.69 -12.58 -20.30
C GLY A 49 -6.47 -11.43 -19.67
N LEU A 50 -5.82 -10.62 -18.84
CA LEU A 50 -6.43 -9.45 -18.22
C LEU A 50 -6.68 -8.34 -19.26
N TYR A 51 -5.73 -8.09 -20.17
CA TYR A 51 -5.90 -7.12 -21.26
C TYR A 51 -6.99 -7.57 -22.23
N TYR A 52 -7.08 -8.85 -22.55
CA TYR A 52 -8.13 -9.38 -23.42
C TYR A 52 -9.52 -9.16 -22.81
N TYR A 53 -9.67 -9.38 -21.50
CA TYR A 53 -10.94 -9.20 -20.79
C TYR A 53 -11.33 -7.72 -20.65
N THR A 54 -10.37 -6.82 -20.46
CA THR A 54 -10.63 -5.42 -20.12
C THR A 54 -10.58 -4.47 -21.32
N LEU A 55 -9.74 -4.76 -22.31
CA LEU A 55 -9.35 -3.83 -23.38
C LEU A 55 -9.39 -4.45 -24.80
N GLY A 56 -9.69 -5.75 -24.91
CA GLY A 56 -9.72 -6.48 -26.19
C GLY A 56 -8.34 -6.99 -26.65
N VAL A 57 -8.27 -7.56 -27.87
CA VAL A 57 -7.07 -8.24 -28.39
C VAL A 57 -5.87 -7.28 -28.41
N PRO A 58 -4.83 -7.50 -27.59
CA PRO A 58 -3.72 -6.57 -27.53
C PRO A 58 -2.76 -6.82 -28.71
N SER A 59 -2.70 -5.88 -29.65
CA SER A 59 -1.56 -5.80 -30.58
C SER A 59 -0.27 -5.55 -29.78
N LYS A 60 0.88 -6.07 -30.23
CA LYS A 60 2.17 -5.95 -29.52
C LYS A 60 2.54 -4.51 -29.16
N GLU A 61 2.18 -3.53 -30.01
CA GLU A 61 2.41 -2.11 -29.75
C GLU A 61 1.51 -1.57 -28.62
N HIS A 62 0.31 -2.10 -28.48
CA HIS A 62 -0.65 -1.67 -27.48
C HIS A 62 -0.37 -2.27 -26.09
N ARG A 63 0.35 -3.40 -26.01
CA ARG A 63 0.71 -4.05 -24.73
C ARG A 63 1.49 -3.10 -23.84
N ILE A 64 2.52 -2.43 -24.35
CA ILE A 64 3.34 -1.48 -23.56
C ILE A 64 2.47 -0.31 -23.06
N TYR A 65 1.61 0.22 -23.92
CA TYR A 65 0.70 1.31 -23.55
C TYR A 65 -0.29 0.91 -22.44
N TYR A 66 -0.93 -0.25 -22.58
CA TYR A 66 -1.85 -0.78 -21.56
C TYR A 66 -1.15 -1.14 -20.26
N SER A 67 0.11 -1.62 -20.34
CA SER A 67 0.94 -1.85 -19.15
C SER A 67 1.23 -0.57 -18.40
N GLY A 68 1.56 0.50 -19.13
CA GLY A 68 1.82 1.82 -18.55
C GLY A 68 0.57 2.37 -17.87
N LEU A 69 -0.59 2.29 -18.52
CA LEU A 69 -1.87 2.68 -17.90
C LEU A 69 -2.19 1.86 -16.65
N PHE A 70 -2.01 0.54 -16.70
CA PHE A 70 -2.26 -0.33 -15.56
C PHE A 70 -1.31 -0.04 -14.39
N ALA A 71 -0.03 0.21 -14.67
CA ALA A 71 0.94 0.62 -13.66
C ALA A 71 0.54 1.95 -13.00
N ILE A 72 0.10 2.95 -13.77
CA ILE A 72 -0.40 4.23 -13.23
C ILE A 72 -1.61 4.00 -12.31
N ILE A 73 -2.56 3.16 -12.73
CA ILE A 73 -3.74 2.83 -11.92
C ILE A 73 -3.32 2.16 -10.60
N ILE A 74 -2.40 1.19 -10.65
CA ILE A 74 -1.88 0.52 -9.45
C ILE A 74 -1.23 1.53 -8.49
N VAL A 75 -0.37 2.42 -8.99
CA VAL A 75 0.26 3.45 -8.14
C VAL A 75 -0.80 4.31 -7.45
N ASN A 76 -1.84 4.74 -8.18
CA ASN A 76 -2.92 5.53 -7.60
C ASN A 76 -3.69 4.76 -6.52
N ILE A 77 -3.94 3.47 -6.70
CA ILE A 77 -4.59 2.62 -5.68
C ILE A 77 -3.71 2.52 -4.42
N VAL A 78 -2.39 2.35 -4.58
CA VAL A 78 -1.46 2.28 -3.44
C VAL A 78 -1.43 3.61 -2.69
N ILE A 79 -1.39 4.74 -3.39
CA ILE A 79 -1.44 6.08 -2.78
C ILE A 79 -2.78 6.29 -2.06
N ALA A 80 -3.91 5.95 -2.68
CA ALA A 80 -5.23 6.06 -2.05
C ALA A 80 -5.34 5.18 -0.80
N SER A 81 -4.77 3.97 -0.84
CA SER A 81 -4.73 3.05 0.31
C SER A 81 -3.86 3.63 1.44
N PHE A 82 -2.71 4.20 1.11
CA PHE A 82 -1.86 4.89 2.07
C PHE A 82 -2.58 6.05 2.75
N ILE A 83 -3.23 6.92 1.97
CA ILE A 83 -4.01 8.05 2.49
C ILE A 83 -5.13 7.53 3.41
N THR A 84 -5.92 6.57 2.95
CA THR A 84 -7.01 6.00 3.76
C THR A 84 -6.48 5.41 5.06
N HIS A 85 -5.39 4.65 5.03
CA HIS A 85 -4.77 4.09 6.22
C HIS A 85 -4.18 5.15 7.15
N ALA A 86 -3.56 6.20 6.60
CA ALA A 86 -2.95 7.28 7.37
C ALA A 86 -3.99 8.16 8.10
N PHE A 87 -5.17 8.31 7.53
CA PHE A 87 -6.26 9.13 8.09
C PHE A 87 -7.38 8.32 8.77
N SER A 88 -7.34 6.98 8.73
CA SER A 88 -8.28 6.15 9.48
C SER A 88 -7.91 6.16 10.96
N GLU A 89 -8.80 6.69 11.80
CA GLU A 89 -8.66 6.58 13.24
C GLU A 89 -8.74 5.12 13.69
N PRO A 90 -7.88 4.67 14.63
CA PRO A 90 -8.01 3.34 15.20
C PRO A 90 -9.32 3.26 15.99
N VAL A 91 -10.21 2.34 15.60
CA VAL A 91 -11.46 2.09 16.33
C VAL A 91 -11.08 1.60 17.74
N GLU A 92 -11.32 2.43 18.76
CA GLU A 92 -11.17 2.01 20.15
C GLU A 92 -12.15 0.86 20.43
N VAL A 93 -11.62 -0.36 20.47
CA VAL A 93 -12.40 -1.51 20.94
C VAL A 93 -12.57 -1.33 22.44
N GLU A 94 -13.74 -0.83 22.86
CA GLU A 94 -14.17 -0.86 24.26
C GLU A 94 -14.01 -2.30 24.78
N LYS A 95 -12.94 -2.53 25.55
CA LYS A 95 -12.81 -3.74 26.36
C LYS A 95 -13.92 -3.69 27.40
N LYS A 96 -15.08 -4.27 27.08
CA LYS A 96 -16.08 -4.63 28.08
C LYS A 96 -15.42 -5.54 29.11
N LYS A 97 -15.02 -4.94 30.23
CA LYS A 97 -14.83 -5.62 31.51
C LYS A 97 -16.16 -6.32 31.83
N LYS A 98 -16.24 -7.63 31.60
CA LYS A 98 -17.21 -8.46 32.30
C LYS A 98 -16.79 -8.47 33.76
N GLN A 99 -17.56 -7.73 34.57
CA GLN A 99 -17.69 -7.96 36.01
C GLN A 99 -18.23 -9.38 36.26
#